data_AF-A0A1G8GBK1-F1
#
_entry.id   AF-A0A1G8GBK1-F1
#
_cell.length_a   1.000
_cell.length_b   1.000
_cell.length_c   1.000
_cell.angle_alpha   90.00
_cell.angle_beta   90.00
_cell.angle_gamma   90.00
#
_symmetry.space_group_name_H-M   'P 1'
#
loop_
_entity.id
_entity.type
_entity.pdbx_description
1 polymer ?
#
loop_
_entity_poly.entity_id
_entity_poly.type
_entity_poly.pdbx_seq_one_letter_code
_entity_poly.pdbx_strand_id
1 'polypeptide(L)'
;MEFIDNLYALYKNKLTGDEEDALIIIEGILQSMGASDINHMISQLPQEEKHDMLALFLYERFRQKMAEEGMGASKNWDDVHEKYYH
;
A
#
# COMPACT_ATOMS: atom_id res chain seq x y z
N MET A 1 -8.01 11.53 -7.34
CA MET A 1 -9.20 11.34 -6.48
C MET A 1 -9.23 12.44 -5.43
N GLU A 2 -10.35 13.16 -5.30
CA GLU A 2 -10.52 14.28 -4.36
C GLU A 2 -10.12 13.94 -2.91
N PHE A 3 -10.34 12.70 -2.46
CA PHE A 3 -9.91 12.23 -1.14
C PHE A 3 -8.38 12.26 -0.94
N ILE A 4 -7.58 11.81 -1.93
CA ILE A 4 -6.11 11.88 -1.86
C ILE A 4 -5.65 13.33 -1.89
N ASP A 5 -6.28 14.17 -2.70
CA ASP A 5 -5.93 15.59 -2.80
C ASP A 5 -6.19 16.32 -1.48
N ASN A 6 -7.32 16.02 -0.83
CA ASN A 6 -7.68 16.54 0.49
C ASN A 6 -6.76 16.01 1.58
N LEU A 7 -6.43 14.73 1.54
CA LEU A 7 -5.49 14.11 2.49
C LEU A 7 -4.11 14.74 2.37
N TYR A 8 -3.59 14.86 1.15
CA TYR A 8 -2.33 15.52 0.88
C TYR A 8 -2.36 16.98 1.34
N ALA A 9 -3.44 17.72 1.08
CA ALA A 9 -3.57 19.11 1.52
C ALA A 9 -3.55 19.27 3.06
N LEU A 10 -4.14 18.33 3.80
CA LEU A 10 -4.19 18.33 5.27
C LEU A 10 -2.83 17.99 5.91
N TYR A 11 -2.06 17.11 5.27
CA TYR A 11 -0.84 16.55 5.86
C TYR A 11 0.46 17.04 5.20
N LYS A 12 0.45 17.71 4.04
CA LYS A 12 1.66 18.21 3.35
C LYS A 12 2.61 19.06 4.20
N ASN A 13 2.09 19.74 5.22
CA ASN A 13 2.89 20.57 6.13
C ASN A 13 3.24 19.87 7.45
N LYS A 14 2.76 18.63 7.64
CA LYS A 14 2.96 17.76 8.81
C LYS A 14 3.76 16.50 8.47
N LEU A 15 3.86 16.15 7.19
CA LEU A 15 4.79 15.14 6.66
C LEU A 15 6.20 15.71 6.84
N THR A 16 6.78 15.47 8.01
CA THR A 16 8.16 15.88 8.35
C THR A 16 9.18 14.81 8.03
N GLY A 17 8.74 13.59 7.68
CA GLY A 17 9.56 12.44 7.29
C GLY A 17 9.00 11.67 6.09
N ASP A 18 9.78 10.65 5.70
CA ASP A 18 9.67 9.81 4.49
C ASP A 18 8.31 9.09 4.33
N GLU A 19 8.19 8.25 3.29
CA GLU A 19 6.98 7.51 2.90
C GLU A 19 6.26 6.77 4.05
N GLU A 20 6.96 6.42 5.13
CA GLU A 20 6.39 5.79 6.33
C GLU A 20 5.40 6.68 7.09
N ASP A 21 5.60 8.00 7.15
CA ASP A 21 4.68 8.92 7.84
C ASP A 21 3.32 8.95 7.14
N ALA A 22 3.33 8.95 5.81
CA ALA A 22 2.11 8.92 5.01
C ALA A 22 1.33 7.62 5.23
N LEU A 23 2.03 6.48 5.33
CA LEU A 23 1.40 5.19 5.59
C LEU A 23 0.71 5.16 6.96
N ILE A 24 1.37 5.64 8.02
CA ILE A 24 0.79 5.70 9.37
C ILE A 24 -0.47 6.57 9.40
N ILE A 25 -0.45 7.71 8.70
CA ILE A 25 -1.61 8.61 8.61
C ILE A 25 -2.77 7.94 7.87
N ILE A 26 -2.50 7.31 6.73
CA ILE A 26 -3.52 6.61 5.93
C ILE A 26 -4.15 5.48 6.75
N GLU A 27 -3.33 4.65 7.41
CA GLU A 27 -3.80 3.58 8.29
C GLU A 27 -4.66 4.10 9.44
N GLY A 28 -4.24 5.16 10.12
CA GLY A 28 -5.02 5.77 11.20
C GLY A 28 -6.39 6.26 10.74
N ILE A 29 -6.47 6.82 9.53
CA ILE A 29 -7.74 7.26 8.94
C ILE A 29 -8.61 6.06 8.59
N LEU A 30 -8.07 5.04 7.92
CA LEU A 30 -8.82 3.84 7.56
C LEU A 30 -9.35 3.11 8.79
N GLN A 31 -8.58 3.03 9.88
CA GLN A 31 -9.02 2.45 11.16
C GLN A 31 -10.14 3.26 11.83
N SER A 32 -10.21 4.56 11.59
CA SER A 32 -11.28 5.42 12.10
C SER A 32 -12.58 5.33 11.28
N MET A 33 -12.52 4.78 10.07
CA MET A 33 -13.67 4.64 9.17
C MET A 33 -14.49 3.39 9.51
N GLY A 34 -15.82 3.55 9.50
CA GLY A 34 -16.73 2.41 9.58
C GLY A 34 -16.84 1.68 8.23
N ALA A 35 -17.42 0.48 8.26
CA ALA A 35 -17.68 -0.30 7.05
C ALA A 35 -18.54 0.47 6.02
N SER A 36 -19.47 1.30 6.49
CA SER A 36 -20.29 2.16 5.63
C SER A 36 -19.46 3.22 4.89
N ASP A 37 -18.50 3.82 5.57
CA ASP A 37 -17.68 4.92 5.03
C ASP A 37 -16.72 4.37 3.97
N ILE A 38 -16.13 3.21 4.23
CA ILE A 38 -15.26 2.50 3.28
C ILE A 38 -16.06 2.12 2.02
N ASN A 39 -17.24 1.53 2.20
CA ASN A 39 -18.09 1.14 1.08
C ASN A 39 -18.54 2.36 0.25
N HIS A 40 -18.86 3.46 0.93
CA HIS A 40 -19.20 4.70 0.26
C HIS A 40 -18.02 5.23 -0.56
N MET A 41 -16.82 5.31 0.03
CA MET A 41 -15.60 5.75 -0.66
C MET A 41 -15.31 4.89 -1.90
N ILE A 42 -15.33 3.55 -1.75
CA ILE A 42 -15.14 2.63 -2.88
C ILE A 42 -16.22 2.84 -3.95
N SER A 43 -17.48 3.09 -3.57
CA SER A 43 -18.56 3.30 -4.54
C SER A 43 -18.33 4.52 -5.44
N GLN A 44 -17.67 5.57 -4.92
CA GLN A 44 -17.39 6.82 -5.63
C GLN A 44 -16.20 6.70 -6.61
N LEU A 45 -15.37 5.65 -6.48
CA LEU A 45 -14.25 5.44 -7.39
C LEU A 45 -14.74 5.18 -8.83
N PRO A 46 -14.07 5.75 -9.85
CA PRO A 46 -14.25 5.33 -11.24
C PRO A 46 -14.04 3.83 -11.43
N GLN A 47 -14.64 3.25 -12.47
CA GLN A 47 -14.54 1.81 -12.72
C GLN A 47 -13.08 1.35 -12.93
N GLU A 48 -12.25 2.19 -13.53
CA GLU A 48 -10.82 1.95 -13.72
C GLU A 48 -10.07 1.92 -12.38
N GLU A 49 -10.30 2.89 -11.50
CA GLU A 49 -9.69 2.91 -10.17
C GLU A 49 -10.14 1.73 -9.29
N LYS A 50 -11.40 1.29 -9.41
CA LYS A 50 -11.90 0.07 -8.75
C LYS A 50 -11.17 -1.18 -9.26
N HIS A 51 -10.95 -1.25 -10.57
CA HIS A 51 -10.20 -2.34 -11.19
C HIS A 51 -8.76 -2.34 -10.68
N ASP A 52 -8.09 -1.19 -10.67
CA ASP A 52 -6.69 -1.08 -10.25
C ASP A 52 -6.52 -1.40 -8.76
N MET A 53 -7.43 -0.92 -7.90
CA MET A 53 -7.49 -1.27 -6.48
C MET A 53 -7.57 -2.80 -6.29
N LEU A 54 -8.48 -3.46 -7.02
CA LEU A 54 -8.65 -4.91 -6.92
C LEU A 54 -7.43 -5.65 -7.48
N ALA A 55 -6.86 -5.19 -8.60
CA ALA A 55 -5.68 -5.77 -9.22
C ALA A 55 -4.47 -5.73 -8.28
N LEU A 56 -4.21 -4.57 -7.65
CA LEU A 56 -3.12 -4.40 -6.68
C LEU A 56 -3.32 -5.29 -5.45
N PHE A 57 -4.54 -5.33 -4.89
CA PHE A 57 -4.84 -6.20 -3.75
C PHE A 57 -4.60 -7.68 -4.08
N LEU A 58 -5.12 -8.15 -5.22
CA LEU A 58 -4.95 -9.53 -5.65
C LEU A 58 -3.48 -9.85 -5.97
N TYR A 59 -2.75 -8.93 -6.59
CA TYR A 59 -1.32 -9.08 -6.86
C TYR A 59 -0.54 -9.26 -5.57
N GLU A 60 -0.76 -8.42 -4.57
CA GLU A 60 -0.06 -8.49 -3.28
C GLU A 60 -0.37 -9.80 -2.55
N ARG A 61 -1.64 -10.20 -2.49
CA ARG A 61 -2.04 -11.49 -1.91
C ARG A 61 -1.44 -12.67 -2.66
N PHE A 62 -1.41 -12.61 -3.98
CA PHE A 62 -0.84 -13.65 -4.82
C PHE A 62 0.68 -13.76 -4.62
N ARG A 63 1.39 -12.63 -4.54
CA ARG A 63 2.83 -12.57 -4.26
C ARG A 63 3.16 -13.18 -2.90
N GLN A 64 2.39 -12.85 -1.85
CA GLN A 64 2.53 -13.47 -0.53
C GLN A 64 2.37 -14.98 -0.60
N LYS A 65 1.32 -15.45 -1.27
CA LYS A 65 1.07 -16.89 -1.46
C LYS A 65 2.19 -17.59 -2.24
N MET A 66 2.71 -16.97 -3.30
CA MET A 66 3.85 -17.53 -4.03
C MET A 66 5.07 -17.69 -3.11
N ALA A 67 5.37 -16.69 -2.28
CA ALA A 67 6.48 -16.74 -1.33
C ALA A 67 6.28 -17.83 -0.27
N GLU A 68 5.07 -18.00 0.26
CA GLU A 68 4.72 -19.09 1.19
C GLU A 68 4.95 -20.48 0.57
N GLU A 69 4.64 -20.64 -0.72
CA GLU A 69 4.85 -21.88 -1.49
C GLU A 69 6.30 -22.01 -2.00
N GLY A 70 7.20 -21.09 -1.63
CA GLY A 70 8.60 -21.07 -2.06
C GLY A 70 8.79 -20.72 -3.55
N MET A 71 7.73 -20.30 -4.24
CA MET A 71 7.77 -19.81 -5.61
C MET A 71 8.20 -18.33 -5.61
N GLY A 72 9.21 -17.98 -6.41
CA GLY A 72 9.72 -16.60 -6.44
C GLY A 72 10.96 -16.36 -5.58
N ALA A 73 11.46 -17.38 -4.86
CA ALA A 73 12.88 -17.48 -4.54
C ALA A 73 13.66 -17.84 -5.81
N SER A 74 13.64 -16.96 -6.81
CA SER A 74 14.85 -16.79 -7.61
C SER A 74 15.90 -16.40 -6.59
N LYS A 75 16.80 -17.35 -6.34
CA LYS A 75 18.18 -17.13 -5.97
C LYS A 75 18.72 -15.88 -6.71
N ASN A 76 18.45 -14.68 -6.19
CA ASN A 76 19.28 -13.54 -6.47
C ASN A 76 20.52 -13.76 -5.62
N TRP A 77 21.52 -14.37 -6.25
CA TRP A 77 22.89 -14.52 -5.76
C TRP A 77 23.60 -13.17 -5.52
N ASP A 78 22.91 -12.03 -5.74
CA ASP A 78 23.51 -10.70 -5.71
C ASP A 78 23.28 -9.94 -4.39
N ASP A 79 22.24 -10.24 -3.59
CA ASP A 79 22.01 -9.57 -2.28
C ASP A 79 22.65 -10.30 -1.08
N VAL A 80 23.31 -11.43 -1.31
CA VAL A 80 24.02 -12.18 -0.24
C VAL A 80 25.44 -11.66 -0.02
N HIS A 81 25.96 -10.79 -0.90
CA HIS A 81 27.37 -10.35 -0.83
C HIS A 81 27.66 -9.17 0.11
N GLU A 82 26.66 -8.52 0.70
CA GLU A 82 26.90 -7.33 1.55
C GLU A 82 27.05 -7.61 3.05
N LYS A 83 26.99 -8.87 3.49
CA LYS A 83 27.13 -9.23 4.93
C LYS A 83 28.42 -9.95 5.33
N TYR A 84 29.38 -10.11 4.42
CA TYR A 84 30.64 -10.76 4.75
C TYR A 84 31.86 -10.09 4.13
N TYR A 85 32.17 -8.85 4.50
CA TYR A 85 33.56 -8.40 4.54
C TYR A 85 33.80 -7.49 5.75
N HIS A 86 34.70 -7.97 6.61
CA HIS A 86 35.53 -7.19 7.52
C HIS A 86 36.43 -6.23 6.73
#